data_AF-A0A1M6TKD9-F1
#
_entry.id   AF-A0A1M6TKD9-F1
#
_cell.length_a   1.000
_cell.length_b   1.000
_cell.length_c   1.000
_cell.angle_alpha   90.00
_cell.angle_beta   90.00
_cell.angle_gamma   90.00
#
_symmetry.space_group_name_H-M   'P 1'
#
loop_
_entity.id
_entity.type
_entity.pdbx_description
1 polymer ?
#
loop_
_entity_poly.entity_id
_entity_poly.type
_entity_poly.pdbx_seq_one_letter_code
_entity_poly.pdbx_strand_id
1 'polypeptide(L)'
;MKLIAFPQVGLLIWLVILGSNSSLMGQDTLVLKSGKRIPFTRMVTYEDVVQVKDYNIKEMIDVLPDSIIGYSQAKKDEDYFMIFPPETGSYLFVERLMTGSITLYLDQYGGYVLYAKKNDELFELYDAHDNKREREEKLKTLKTLVADDAESYGYVSAPGFKLKNKEIQKVLYHYNERNYVERTPTADDVVGTVYLYRTQFQKTKNRVRVVLFGETHDLYIRDYIQLNIPIEYASRMLIYDRDIKSDLLITGELEDQYYELLYDGQKDEFVLEPKNGTEQHYEFYGIKEQVGEKMSGD
;
A
#
# COMPACT_ATOMS: atom_id res chain seq x y z
N MET A 1 -1.30 42.66 50.36
CA MET A 1 -0.82 41.43 49.70
C MET A 1 -0.97 41.63 48.20
N LYS A 2 0.14 41.77 47.46
CA LYS A 2 0.12 42.05 46.01
C LYS A 2 -0.08 40.73 45.26
N LEU A 3 -1.11 40.65 44.42
CA LEU A 3 -1.22 39.59 43.41
C LEU A 3 -0.17 39.85 42.33
N ILE A 4 0.73 38.89 42.15
CA ILE A 4 1.70 38.88 41.05
C ILE A 4 1.05 38.09 39.91
N ALA A 5 0.89 38.77 38.77
CA ALA A 5 0.45 38.19 37.52
C ALA A 5 1.58 37.37 36.88
N PHE A 6 1.29 36.15 36.42
CA PHE A 6 2.12 35.44 35.46
C PHE A 6 1.26 34.51 34.56
N PRO A 7 0.81 34.97 33.38
CA PRO A 7 0.27 34.07 32.36
C PRO A 7 1.22 33.85 31.18
N GLN A 8 2.39 34.49 31.13
CA GLN A 8 3.23 34.49 29.92
C GLN A 8 4.22 33.32 29.81
N VAL A 9 4.59 32.68 30.93
CA VAL A 9 5.52 31.54 30.91
C VAL A 9 4.83 30.26 30.41
N GLY A 10 3.54 30.09 30.70
CA GLY A 10 2.75 28.96 30.22
C GLY A 10 2.56 28.95 28.70
N LEU A 11 2.36 30.12 28.08
CA LEU A 11 2.17 30.25 26.64
C LEU A 11 3.44 29.91 25.85
N LEU A 12 4.61 30.26 26.39
CA LEU A 12 5.90 30.02 25.75
C LEU A 12 6.31 28.55 25.82
N ILE A 13 6.00 27.86 26.94
CA ILE A 13 6.18 26.41 27.08
C ILE A 13 5.24 25.66 26.12
N TRP A 14 3.98 26.12 25.97
CA TRP A 14 3.02 25.51 25.03
C TRP A 14 3.45 25.66 23.55
N LEU A 15 3.99 26.84 23.18
CA LEU A 15 4.54 27.06 21.83
C LEU A 15 5.84 26.27 21.57
N VAL A 16 6.67 26.04 22.59
CA VAL A 16 7.86 25.18 22.47
C VAL A 16 7.46 23.72 22.31
N ILE A 17 6.44 23.22 23.03
CA ILE A 17 5.91 21.85 22.88
C ILE A 17 5.26 21.64 21.49
N LEU A 18 4.54 22.63 20.98
CA LEU A 18 4.00 22.60 19.61
C LEU A 18 5.12 22.68 18.55
N GLY A 19 6.20 23.42 18.81
CA GLY A 19 7.34 23.54 17.91
C GLY A 19 8.21 22.28 17.87
N SER A 20 8.39 21.58 19.00
CA SER A 20 9.22 20.38 19.11
C SER A 20 8.54 19.10 18.64
N ASN A 21 7.21 19.11 18.43
CA ASN A 21 6.48 17.99 17.82
C ASN A 21 6.38 18.10 16.29
N SER A 22 6.97 19.13 15.68
CA SER A 22 7.05 19.25 14.22
C SER A 22 7.95 18.20 13.55
N SER A 23 8.66 17.38 14.33
CA SER A 23 9.42 16.20 13.89
C SER A 23 8.56 14.95 13.66
N LEU A 24 7.24 15.03 13.81
CA LEU A 24 6.29 14.00 13.34
C LEU A 24 5.83 14.24 11.89
N MET A 25 6.55 15.06 11.12
CA MET A 25 6.37 15.07 9.67
C MET A 25 7.05 13.83 9.10
N GLY A 26 6.26 12.99 8.44
CA GLY A 26 6.75 11.81 7.74
C GLY A 26 7.94 12.15 6.83
N GLN A 27 8.93 11.27 6.84
CA GLN A 27 10.18 11.43 6.08
C GLN A 27 10.15 10.50 4.87
N ASP A 28 10.33 11.06 3.67
CA ASP A 28 10.45 10.27 2.44
C ASP A 28 11.52 9.18 2.60
N THR A 29 11.18 7.97 2.16
CA THR A 29 11.98 6.76 2.46
C THR A 29 12.15 5.91 1.20
N LEU A 30 13.40 5.57 0.88
CA LEU A 30 13.74 4.61 -0.17
C LEU A 30 13.78 3.20 0.45
N VAL A 31 13.12 2.23 -0.17
CA VAL A 31 13.04 0.85 0.30
C VAL A 31 13.81 -0.06 -0.65
N LEU A 32 14.76 -0.81 -0.09
CA LEU A 32 15.58 -1.77 -0.84
C LEU A 32 15.01 -3.19 -0.77
N LYS A 33 15.35 -4.03 -1.75
CA LYS A 33 15.03 -5.47 -1.76
C LYS A 33 15.62 -6.24 -0.59
N SER A 34 16.63 -5.67 0.09
CA SER A 34 17.16 -6.23 1.33
C SER A 34 16.30 -5.90 2.57
N GLY A 35 15.16 -5.22 2.40
CA GLY A 35 14.34 -4.68 3.48
C GLY A 35 14.90 -3.42 4.15
N LYS A 36 16.10 -2.96 3.74
CA LYS A 36 16.69 -1.73 4.29
C LYS A 36 15.89 -0.51 3.82
N ARG A 37 15.56 0.37 4.77
CA ARG A 37 14.85 1.63 4.54
C ARG A 37 15.81 2.80 4.74
N ILE A 38 15.97 3.65 3.73
CA ILE A 38 16.88 4.79 3.72
C ILE A 38 16.04 6.08 3.70
N PRO A 39 15.92 6.80 4.83
CA PRO A 39 15.24 8.09 4.84
C PRO A 39 16.07 9.11 4.05
N PHE A 40 15.44 9.90 3.18
CA PHE A 40 16.18 10.82 2.30
C PHE A 40 15.51 12.19 2.19
N THR A 41 16.33 13.24 2.00
CA THR A 41 15.84 14.63 1.78
C THR A 41 15.77 15.02 0.32
N ARG A 42 16.47 14.30 -0.54
CA ARG A 42 16.54 14.51 -1.98
C ARG A 42 16.89 13.20 -2.67
N MET A 43 16.27 12.94 -3.81
CA MET A 43 16.60 11.83 -4.69
C MET A 43 16.83 12.35 -6.12
N VAL A 44 17.81 11.79 -6.82
CA VAL A 44 18.08 12.03 -8.23
C VAL A 44 18.27 10.68 -8.92
N THR A 45 17.53 10.45 -10.00
CA THR A 45 17.58 9.21 -10.78
C THR A 45 18.42 9.42 -12.03
N TYR A 46 19.41 8.55 -12.24
CA TYR A 46 20.20 8.42 -13.45
C TYR A 46 19.94 7.04 -14.09
N GLU A 47 20.53 6.77 -15.25
CA GLU A 47 20.31 5.50 -15.97
C GLU A 47 20.82 4.27 -15.18
N ASP A 48 21.96 4.40 -14.50
CA ASP A 48 22.68 3.31 -13.83
C ASP A 48 22.71 3.44 -12.30
N VAL A 49 22.27 4.58 -11.75
CA VAL A 49 22.33 4.87 -10.32
C VAL A 49 21.17 5.76 -9.85
N VAL A 50 20.69 5.49 -8.63
CA VAL A 50 19.85 6.41 -7.88
C VAL A 50 20.67 7.03 -6.77
N GLN A 51 20.82 8.35 -6.80
CA GLN A 51 21.52 9.09 -5.74
C GLN A 51 20.51 9.63 -4.73
N VAL A 52 20.68 9.25 -3.47
CA VAL A 52 19.85 9.76 -2.36
C VAL A 52 20.68 10.56 -1.37
N LYS A 53 20.17 11.73 -0.95
CA LYS A 53 20.73 12.48 0.17
C LYS A 53 20.16 11.95 1.47
N ASP A 54 20.90 11.07 2.13
CA ASP A 54 20.48 10.41 3.37
C ASP A 54 20.15 11.46 4.45
N TYR A 55 19.01 11.30 5.10
CA TYR A 55 18.52 12.23 6.10
C TYR A 55 19.39 12.24 7.36
N ASN A 56 19.95 11.12 7.77
CA ASN A 56 20.70 11.01 9.02
C ASN A 56 22.12 11.53 8.86
N ILE A 57 22.83 11.08 7.83
CA ILE A 57 24.24 11.43 7.63
C ILE A 57 24.44 12.68 6.76
N LYS A 58 23.39 13.15 6.07
CA LYS A 58 23.40 14.34 5.19
C LYS A 58 24.33 14.26 3.98
N GLU A 59 24.84 13.07 3.65
CA GLU A 59 25.68 12.77 2.49
C GLU A 59 24.88 12.18 1.32
N MET A 60 25.43 12.26 0.12
CA MET A 60 24.88 11.57 -1.05
C MET A 60 25.35 10.12 -1.04
N ILE A 61 24.42 9.19 -1.22
CA ILE A 61 24.67 7.76 -1.32
C ILE A 61 24.18 7.30 -2.69
N ASP A 62 25.03 6.54 -3.38
CA ASP A 62 24.70 5.87 -4.63
C ASP A 62 24.04 4.52 -4.33
N VAL A 63 22.88 4.28 -4.93
CA VAL A 63 22.11 3.05 -4.79
C VAL A 63 21.86 2.47 -6.19
N LEU A 64 22.16 1.19 -6.36
CA LEU A 64 21.92 0.49 -7.63
C LEU A 64 20.42 0.31 -7.84
N PRO A 65 19.86 0.66 -9.02
CA PRO A 65 18.44 0.52 -9.32
C PRO A 65 17.90 -0.89 -9.06
N ASP A 66 18.63 -1.94 -9.45
CA ASP A 66 18.25 -3.34 -9.22
C ASP A 66 18.04 -3.72 -7.75
N SER A 67 18.63 -2.96 -6.83
CA SER A 67 18.50 -3.19 -5.39
C SER A 67 17.29 -2.50 -4.76
N ILE A 68 16.56 -1.67 -5.51
CA ILE A 68 15.45 -0.85 -5.03
C ILE A 68 14.12 -1.57 -5.29
N ILE A 69 13.22 -1.52 -4.31
CA ILE A 69 11.80 -1.86 -4.51
C ILE A 69 11.05 -0.60 -4.96
N GLY A 70 11.25 0.51 -4.24
CA GLY A 70 10.53 1.75 -4.47
C GLY A 70 10.89 2.81 -3.44
N TYR A 71 10.18 3.94 -3.46
CA TYR A 71 10.23 4.94 -2.40
C TYR A 71 8.82 5.43 -2.04
N SER A 72 8.70 5.92 -0.81
CA SER A 72 7.50 6.56 -0.30
C SER A 72 7.67 8.07 -0.13
N GLN A 73 6.61 8.84 -0.39
CA GLN A 73 6.53 10.28 -0.15
C GLN A 73 5.57 10.56 1.00
N ALA A 74 6.12 10.59 2.21
CA ALA A 74 5.33 10.62 3.43
C ALA A 74 4.51 11.90 3.66
N LYS A 75 4.72 12.96 2.85
CA LYS A 75 3.87 14.16 2.87
C LYS A 75 2.65 14.06 1.95
N LYS A 76 2.69 13.13 1.00
CA LYS A 76 1.63 12.93 0.02
C LYS A 76 0.90 11.61 0.20
N ASP A 77 1.38 10.74 1.09
CA ASP A 77 0.90 9.38 1.28
C ASP A 77 0.92 8.61 -0.06
N GLU A 78 2.01 8.77 -0.83
CA GLU A 78 2.19 8.21 -2.17
C GLU A 78 3.41 7.30 -2.23
N ASP A 79 3.21 6.08 -2.74
CA ASP A 79 4.25 5.08 -2.95
C ASP A 79 4.55 4.87 -4.44
N TYR A 80 5.84 4.80 -4.74
CA TYR A 80 6.35 4.63 -6.10
C TYR A 80 7.29 3.44 -6.15
N PHE A 81 7.03 2.52 -7.08
CA PHE A 81 7.76 1.28 -7.26
C PHE A 81 8.71 1.40 -8.45
N MET A 82 9.89 0.82 -8.33
CA MET A 82 10.85 0.78 -9.42
C MET A 82 10.55 -0.38 -10.36
N ILE A 83 10.46 -0.08 -11.65
CA ILE A 83 10.34 -1.06 -12.74
C ILE A 83 11.40 -0.81 -13.82
N PHE A 84 11.66 -1.80 -14.65
CA PHE A 84 12.52 -1.69 -15.82
C PHE A 84 11.75 -2.13 -17.08
N PRO A 85 11.09 -1.19 -17.79
CA PRO A 85 10.46 -1.50 -19.05
C PRO A 85 11.49 -1.84 -20.14
N PRO A 86 11.37 -3.00 -20.81
CA PRO A 86 12.29 -3.36 -21.89
C PRO A 86 12.22 -2.37 -23.06
N GLU A 87 11.08 -1.69 -23.27
CA GLU A 87 10.85 -0.74 -24.34
C GLU A 87 11.63 0.57 -24.16
N THR A 88 11.74 1.06 -22.91
CA THR A 88 12.47 2.28 -22.59
C THR A 88 13.95 2.03 -22.36
N GLY A 89 14.31 0.82 -21.91
CA GLY A 89 15.68 0.47 -21.55
C GLY A 89 16.22 1.25 -20.33
N SER A 90 15.33 1.82 -19.52
CA SER A 90 15.67 2.65 -18.37
C SER A 90 14.75 2.39 -17.18
N TYR A 91 15.28 2.57 -15.97
CA TYR A 91 14.49 2.43 -14.74
C TYR A 91 13.49 3.57 -14.58
N LEU A 92 12.26 3.21 -14.22
CA LEU A 92 11.19 4.16 -13.94
C LEU A 92 10.61 3.92 -12.54
N PHE A 93 10.22 5.00 -11.90
CA PHE A 93 9.39 4.95 -10.70
C PHE A 93 7.93 5.15 -11.10
N VAL A 94 7.07 4.22 -10.70
CA VAL A 94 5.66 4.15 -11.11
C VAL A 94 4.75 3.89 -9.92
N GLU A 95 3.52 4.37 -9.99
CA GLU A 95 2.50 4.03 -9.00
C GLU A 95 2.08 2.57 -9.18
N ARG A 96 1.85 1.85 -8.08
CA ARG A 96 1.31 0.49 -8.14
C ARG A 96 -0.17 0.51 -7.84
N LEU A 97 -0.97 0.07 -8.81
CA LEU A 97 -2.44 0.11 -8.71
C LEU A 97 -3.01 -1.14 -8.05
N MET A 98 -2.38 -2.30 -8.24
CA MET A 98 -2.76 -3.56 -7.61
C MET A 98 -1.63 -4.57 -7.70
N THR A 99 -1.64 -5.53 -6.78
CA THR A 99 -0.71 -6.65 -6.75
C THR A 99 -1.51 -7.95 -6.67
N GLY A 100 -1.03 -8.99 -7.34
CA GLY A 100 -1.67 -10.30 -7.38
C GLY A 100 -0.86 -11.25 -8.25
N SER A 101 -1.53 -12.17 -8.94
CA SER A 101 -0.88 -12.99 -9.97
C SER A 101 -0.41 -12.15 -11.16
N ILE A 102 -1.03 -10.99 -11.36
CA ILE A 102 -0.56 -9.91 -12.22
C ILE A 102 -0.50 -8.63 -11.40
N THR A 103 0.67 -8.00 -11.32
CA THR A 103 0.83 -6.68 -10.70
C THR A 103 0.66 -5.59 -11.75
N LEU A 104 -0.12 -4.55 -11.47
CA LEU A 104 -0.37 -3.44 -12.40
C LEU A 104 0.26 -2.15 -11.87
N TYR A 105 0.93 -1.44 -12.76
CA TYR A 105 1.57 -0.17 -12.48
C TYR A 105 1.08 0.92 -13.44
N LEU A 106 1.18 2.17 -13.00
CA LEU A 106 0.85 3.38 -13.73
C LEU A 106 2.04 4.35 -13.69
N ASP A 107 2.55 4.72 -14.86
CA ASP A 107 3.53 5.78 -14.97
C ASP A 107 2.84 7.15 -14.93
N GLN A 108 3.13 7.91 -13.87
CA GLN A 108 2.58 9.25 -13.66
C GLN A 108 3.33 10.35 -14.42
N TYR A 109 4.59 10.15 -14.79
CA TYR A 109 5.38 11.14 -15.54
C TYR A 109 4.97 11.18 -17.01
N GLY A 110 4.61 10.01 -17.57
CA GLY A 110 3.92 9.88 -18.85
C GLY A 110 2.39 10.05 -18.75
N GLY A 111 1.82 9.99 -17.54
CA GLY A 111 0.41 10.24 -17.22
C GLY A 111 -0.61 9.23 -17.76
N TYR A 112 -0.17 8.27 -18.58
CA TYR A 112 -1.07 7.47 -19.41
C TYR A 112 -0.62 6.04 -19.69
N VAL A 113 0.55 5.61 -19.20
CA VAL A 113 1.11 4.29 -19.52
C VAL A 113 0.84 3.29 -18.41
N LEU A 114 0.23 2.16 -18.76
CA LEU A 114 0.04 1.03 -17.84
C LEU A 114 1.01 -0.09 -18.15
N TYR A 115 1.64 -0.60 -17.11
CA TYR A 115 2.51 -1.78 -17.18
C TYR A 115 1.94 -2.90 -16.33
N ALA A 116 1.92 -4.12 -16.86
CA ALA A 116 1.60 -5.31 -16.09
C ALA A 116 2.83 -6.21 -15.94
N LYS A 117 3.05 -6.73 -14.73
CA LYS A 117 4.08 -7.72 -14.43
C LYS A 117 3.44 -9.08 -14.17
N LYS A 118 3.85 -10.12 -14.91
CA LYS A 118 3.46 -11.52 -14.69
C LYS A 118 4.70 -12.40 -14.85
N ASN A 119 5.00 -13.26 -13.87
CA ASN A 119 6.17 -14.17 -13.91
C ASN A 119 7.50 -13.45 -14.20
N ASP A 120 7.75 -12.31 -13.56
CA ASP A 120 8.93 -11.45 -13.77
C ASP A 120 9.09 -10.80 -15.15
N GLU A 121 8.16 -11.04 -16.07
CA GLU A 121 8.07 -10.32 -17.34
C GLU A 121 7.17 -9.09 -17.18
N LEU A 122 7.61 -7.96 -17.74
CA LEU A 122 6.87 -6.71 -17.75
C LEU A 122 6.32 -6.45 -19.15
N PHE A 123 5.06 -6.00 -19.22
CA PHE A 123 4.34 -5.75 -20.45
C PHE A 123 3.66 -4.38 -20.41
N GLU A 124 3.85 -3.58 -21.45
CA GLU A 124 3.04 -2.38 -21.64
C GLU A 124 1.63 -2.74 -22.14
N LEU A 125 0.59 -2.33 -21.41
CA LEU A 125 -0.81 -2.69 -21.71
C LEU A 125 -1.63 -1.56 -22.30
N TYR A 126 -1.22 -0.32 -22.11
CA TYR A 126 -1.99 0.83 -22.53
C TYR A 126 -1.12 2.07 -22.54
N ASP A 127 -1.21 2.88 -23.60
CA ASP A 127 -0.81 4.28 -23.61
C ASP A 127 -1.98 5.10 -24.22
N ALA A 128 -2.30 6.26 -23.63
CA ALA A 128 -3.33 7.14 -24.19
C ALA A 128 -2.96 7.65 -25.59
N HIS A 129 -1.66 7.72 -25.90
CA HIS A 129 -1.13 8.15 -27.19
C HIS A 129 -1.10 7.04 -28.24
N ASP A 130 -1.47 5.80 -27.88
CA ASP A 130 -1.48 4.66 -28.80
C ASP A 130 -2.38 4.92 -30.00
N ASN A 131 -1.84 4.65 -31.19
CA ASN A 131 -2.61 4.52 -32.41
C ASN A 131 -3.39 3.19 -32.44
N LYS A 132 -4.25 3.03 -33.44
CA LYS A 132 -5.11 1.84 -33.56
C LYS A 132 -4.32 0.52 -33.58
N ARG A 133 -3.18 0.48 -34.27
CA ARG A 133 -2.36 -0.75 -34.40
C ARG A 133 -1.74 -1.13 -33.05
N GLU A 134 -1.15 -0.16 -32.34
CA GLU A 134 -0.58 -0.37 -31.01
C GLU A 134 -1.63 -0.87 -30.02
N ARG A 135 -2.83 -0.29 -30.04
CA ARG A 135 -3.96 -0.79 -29.20
C ARG A 135 -4.36 -2.22 -29.54
N GLU A 136 -4.33 -2.60 -30.82
CA GLU A 136 -4.63 -3.99 -31.23
C GLU A 136 -3.55 -4.97 -30.77
N GLU A 137 -2.27 -4.56 -30.79
CA GLU A 137 -1.15 -5.36 -30.27
C GLU A 137 -1.23 -5.51 -28.75
N LYS A 138 -1.41 -4.42 -28.01
CA LYS A 138 -1.58 -4.43 -26.54
C LYS A 138 -2.82 -5.19 -26.09
N LEU A 139 -3.91 -5.15 -26.87
CA LEU A 139 -5.09 -6.00 -26.62
C LEU A 139 -4.75 -7.49 -26.75
N LYS A 140 -3.90 -7.89 -27.72
CA LYS A 140 -3.43 -9.28 -27.81
C LYS A 140 -2.55 -9.66 -26.62
N THR A 141 -1.69 -8.74 -26.16
CA THR A 141 -0.89 -8.93 -24.95
C THR A 141 -1.78 -9.16 -23.74
N LEU A 142 -2.78 -8.29 -23.50
CA LEU A 142 -3.74 -8.47 -22.41
C LEU A 142 -4.47 -9.82 -22.50
N LYS A 143 -4.95 -10.21 -23.69
CA LYS A 143 -5.58 -11.52 -23.91
C LYS A 143 -4.66 -12.68 -23.55
N THR A 144 -3.37 -12.57 -23.88
CA THR A 144 -2.37 -13.59 -23.56
C THR A 144 -2.13 -13.69 -22.06
N LEU A 145 -2.06 -12.54 -21.37
CA LEU A 145 -1.87 -12.50 -19.91
C LEU A 145 -3.01 -13.17 -19.13
N VAL A 146 -4.25 -13.07 -19.62
CA VAL A 146 -5.44 -13.63 -18.96
C VAL A 146 -5.97 -14.91 -19.63
N ALA A 147 -5.20 -15.52 -20.54
CA ALA A 147 -5.65 -16.66 -21.35
C ALA A 147 -5.95 -17.92 -20.52
N ASP A 148 -5.36 -18.02 -19.33
CA ASP A 148 -5.57 -19.10 -18.36
C ASP A 148 -6.86 -18.96 -17.53
N ASP A 149 -7.55 -17.81 -17.61
CA ASP A 149 -8.83 -17.54 -16.92
C ASP A 149 -9.95 -17.32 -17.95
N ALA A 150 -10.81 -18.33 -18.11
CA ALA A 150 -11.86 -18.32 -19.14
C ALA A 150 -12.81 -17.13 -19.05
N GLU A 151 -13.10 -16.64 -17.85
CA GLU A 151 -14.01 -15.51 -17.62
C GLU A 151 -13.37 -14.18 -18.04
N SER A 152 -12.14 -13.90 -17.59
CA SER A 152 -11.38 -12.71 -18.02
C SER A 152 -11.11 -12.73 -19.51
N TYR A 153 -10.67 -13.87 -20.06
CA TYR A 153 -10.43 -14.00 -21.49
C TYR A 153 -11.71 -13.78 -22.30
N GLY A 154 -12.84 -14.35 -21.84
CA GLY A 154 -14.15 -14.14 -22.45
C GLY A 154 -14.56 -12.66 -22.47
N TYR A 155 -14.39 -11.96 -21.36
CA TYR A 155 -14.69 -10.53 -21.26
C TYR A 155 -13.82 -9.67 -22.20
N VAL A 156 -12.50 -9.87 -22.18
CA VAL A 156 -11.56 -9.12 -23.04
C VAL A 156 -11.75 -9.45 -24.52
N SER A 157 -12.24 -10.64 -24.84
CA SER A 157 -12.52 -11.07 -26.21
C SER A 157 -13.89 -10.65 -26.74
N ALA A 158 -14.76 -10.09 -25.89
CA ALA A 158 -16.09 -9.66 -26.30
C ALA A 158 -16.03 -8.52 -27.33
N PRO A 159 -16.90 -8.49 -28.37
CA PRO A 159 -16.88 -7.46 -29.41
C PRO A 159 -17.04 -6.02 -28.88
N GLY A 160 -17.63 -5.85 -27.70
CA GLY A 160 -17.84 -4.55 -27.06
C GLY A 160 -16.68 -4.07 -26.19
N PHE A 161 -15.66 -4.91 -25.95
CA PHE A 161 -14.54 -4.56 -25.10
C PHE A 161 -13.73 -3.41 -25.72
N LYS A 162 -13.37 -2.42 -24.91
CA LYS A 162 -12.53 -1.30 -25.31
C LYS A 162 -11.30 -1.28 -24.43
N LEU A 163 -10.12 -1.32 -25.04
CA LEU A 163 -8.85 -1.17 -24.33
C LEU A 163 -8.78 0.24 -23.74
N LYS A 164 -9.08 0.34 -22.45
CA LYS A 164 -9.09 1.56 -21.65
C LYS A 164 -8.55 1.23 -20.28
N ASN A 165 -7.87 2.19 -19.65
CA ASN A 165 -7.28 2.02 -18.34
C ASN A 165 -8.23 1.39 -17.30
N LYS A 166 -9.43 1.96 -17.10
CA LYS A 166 -10.41 1.42 -16.14
C LYS A 166 -10.91 0.01 -16.46
N GLU A 167 -11.02 -0.34 -17.74
CA GLU A 167 -11.44 -1.70 -18.14
C GLU A 167 -10.33 -2.72 -17.87
N ILE A 168 -9.06 -2.34 -18.10
CA ILE A 168 -7.90 -3.17 -17.79
C ILE A 168 -7.83 -3.43 -16.29
N GLN A 169 -7.91 -2.37 -15.47
CA GLN A 169 -7.93 -2.50 -14.01
C GLN A 169 -9.03 -3.45 -13.54
N LYS A 170 -10.25 -3.29 -14.05
CA LYS A 170 -11.40 -4.15 -13.70
C LYS A 170 -11.16 -5.62 -14.04
N VAL A 171 -10.64 -5.91 -15.24
CA VAL A 171 -10.34 -7.28 -15.67
C VAL A 171 -9.27 -7.89 -14.78
N LEU A 172 -8.17 -7.16 -14.55
CA LEU A 172 -7.04 -7.68 -13.78
C LEU A 172 -7.38 -7.84 -12.29
N TYR A 173 -8.23 -6.98 -11.74
CA TYR A 173 -8.76 -7.14 -10.38
C TYR A 173 -9.44 -8.49 -10.20
N HIS A 174 -10.45 -8.79 -11.03
CA HIS A 174 -11.18 -10.06 -10.94
C HIS A 174 -10.33 -11.27 -11.35
N TYR A 175 -9.40 -11.10 -12.29
CA TYR A 175 -8.41 -12.12 -12.61
C TYR A 175 -7.59 -12.50 -11.38
N ASN A 176 -7.05 -11.51 -10.67
CA ASN A 176 -6.24 -11.69 -9.47
C ASN A 176 -7.01 -12.34 -8.32
N GLU A 177 -8.28 -11.98 -8.13
CA GLU A 177 -9.15 -12.63 -7.15
C GLU A 177 -9.29 -14.13 -7.41
N ARG A 178 -9.58 -14.53 -8.66
CA ARG A 178 -9.80 -15.92 -9.04
C ARG A 178 -8.52 -16.75 -9.13
N ASN A 179 -7.41 -16.13 -9.53
CA ASN A 179 -6.15 -16.81 -9.80
C ASN A 179 -5.11 -16.59 -8.70
N TYR A 180 -5.55 -16.21 -7.50
CA TYR A 180 -4.69 -16.07 -6.33
C TYR A 180 -3.89 -17.35 -6.05
N VAL A 181 -2.59 -17.20 -5.90
CA VAL A 181 -1.68 -18.28 -5.50
C VAL A 181 -1.24 -18.03 -4.07
N GLU A 182 -1.58 -18.96 -3.18
CA GLU A 182 -1.16 -18.87 -1.78
C GLU A 182 0.37 -18.97 -1.67
N ARG A 183 0.95 -18.05 -0.90
CA ARG A 183 2.39 -17.97 -0.62
C ARG A 183 2.60 -17.72 0.86
N THR A 184 3.49 -18.49 1.47
CA THR A 184 3.93 -18.24 2.84
C THR A 184 5.13 -17.30 2.81
N PRO A 185 5.11 -16.20 3.59
CA PRO A 185 6.27 -15.33 3.73
C PRO A 185 7.50 -16.08 4.25
N THR A 186 8.63 -15.67 3.73
CA THR A 186 9.98 -16.09 4.09
C THR A 186 10.69 -14.95 4.80
N ALA A 187 11.84 -15.24 5.43
CA ALA A 187 12.62 -14.23 6.13
C ALA A 187 13.25 -13.17 5.18
N ASP A 188 13.36 -13.49 3.89
CA ASP A 188 13.94 -12.61 2.88
C ASP A 188 12.90 -11.68 2.23
N ASP A 189 11.61 -11.93 2.47
CA ASP A 189 10.54 -11.09 1.92
C ASP A 189 10.53 -9.71 2.58
N VAL A 190 10.45 -8.68 1.75
CA VAL A 190 10.26 -7.32 2.25
C VAL A 190 8.79 -7.12 2.61
N VAL A 191 8.56 -6.72 3.85
CA VAL A 191 7.23 -6.53 4.42
C VAL A 191 6.92 -5.05 4.68
N GLY A 192 5.66 -4.70 4.45
CA GLY A 192 5.02 -3.47 4.90
C GLY A 192 4.24 -3.73 6.18
N THR A 193 3.92 -2.66 6.92
CA THR A 193 3.13 -2.74 8.15
C THR A 193 1.69 -2.37 7.86
N VAL A 194 0.76 -3.23 8.26
CA VAL A 194 -0.68 -2.95 8.21
C VAL A 194 -1.25 -2.94 9.62
N TYR A 195 -1.82 -1.81 10.01
CA TYR A 195 -2.58 -1.68 11.25
C TYR A 195 -4.07 -1.84 10.96
N LEU A 196 -4.68 -2.85 11.58
CA LEU A 196 -6.13 -3.04 11.55
C LEU A 196 -6.70 -2.65 12.91
N TYR A 197 -7.68 -1.77 12.93
CA TYR A 197 -8.31 -1.31 14.18
C TYR A 197 -9.83 -1.31 14.12
N ARG A 198 -10.46 -1.21 15.29
CA ARG A 198 -11.91 -1.08 15.44
C ARG A 198 -12.25 0.00 16.46
N THR A 199 -13.03 1.02 16.06
CA THR A 199 -13.36 2.14 16.96
C THR A 199 -14.61 1.87 17.81
N GLN A 200 -15.63 1.26 17.22
CA GLN A 200 -16.98 1.26 17.80
C GLN A 200 -17.72 -0.06 17.63
N PHE A 201 -18.92 -0.07 18.17
CA PHE A 201 -19.82 -1.20 18.12
C PHE A 201 -20.38 -1.41 16.72
N GLN A 202 -20.10 -2.58 16.16
CA GLN A 202 -20.72 -3.08 14.94
C GLN A 202 -21.68 -4.22 15.30
N LYS A 203 -22.29 -4.86 14.30
CA LYS A 203 -23.11 -6.07 14.50
C LYS A 203 -22.37 -7.13 15.36
N THR A 204 -21.04 -7.12 15.32
CA THR A 204 -20.10 -8.01 16.00
C THR A 204 -19.64 -7.46 17.35
N LYS A 205 -20.34 -7.82 18.44
CA LYS A 205 -20.11 -7.23 19.79
C LYS A 205 -18.86 -7.74 20.52
N ASN A 206 -18.25 -8.83 20.07
CA ASN A 206 -17.20 -9.53 20.82
C ASN A 206 -15.82 -9.27 20.20
N ARG A 207 -15.32 -10.23 19.44
CA ARG A 207 -14.05 -10.19 18.75
C ARG A 207 -14.28 -10.58 17.31
N VAL A 208 -13.55 -9.95 16.41
CA VAL A 208 -13.41 -10.43 15.05
C VAL A 208 -12.08 -11.16 14.97
N ARG A 209 -12.08 -12.34 14.34
CA ARG A 209 -10.85 -13.10 14.11
C ARG A 209 -10.30 -12.77 12.74
N VAL A 210 -9.02 -12.45 12.71
CA VAL A 210 -8.27 -12.19 11.49
C VAL A 210 -7.26 -13.32 11.35
N VAL A 211 -7.30 -14.02 10.23
CA VAL A 211 -6.37 -15.11 9.90
C VAL A 211 -5.54 -14.70 8.70
N LEU A 212 -4.22 -14.76 8.88
CA LEU A 212 -3.24 -14.41 7.86
C LEU A 212 -2.04 -15.36 8.01
N PHE A 213 -1.61 -15.99 6.91
CA PHE A 213 -0.53 -16.98 6.91
C PHE A 213 -0.68 -18.13 7.93
N GLY A 214 -1.93 -18.51 8.23
CA GLY A 214 -2.26 -19.52 9.23
C GLY A 214 -2.20 -19.04 10.69
N GLU A 215 -1.73 -17.82 10.94
CA GLU A 215 -1.79 -17.17 12.26
C GLU A 215 -3.16 -16.57 12.50
N THR A 216 -3.63 -16.61 13.75
CA THR A 216 -4.92 -16.06 14.15
C THR A 216 -4.71 -14.91 15.12
N HIS A 217 -5.29 -13.76 14.80
CA HIS A 217 -5.33 -12.57 15.63
C HIS A 217 -6.77 -12.31 16.07
N ASP A 218 -6.95 -11.96 17.34
CA ASP A 218 -8.23 -11.52 17.87
C ASP A 218 -8.25 -9.98 17.89
N LEU A 219 -9.26 -9.37 17.26
CA LEU A 219 -9.44 -7.92 17.21
C LEU A 219 -10.73 -7.51 17.95
N TYR A 220 -10.57 -6.89 19.12
CA TYR A 220 -11.69 -6.42 19.95
C TYR A 220 -12.15 -5.01 19.56
N ILE A 221 -13.22 -4.51 20.20
CA ILE A 221 -13.64 -3.12 20.05
C ILE A 221 -12.67 -2.22 20.81
N ARG A 222 -12.28 -1.08 20.23
CA ARG A 222 -11.24 -0.16 20.73
C ARG A 222 -9.90 -0.87 20.91
N ASP A 223 -9.54 -1.63 19.89
CA ASP A 223 -8.33 -2.42 19.83
C ASP A 223 -7.73 -2.31 18.43
N TYR A 224 -6.47 -2.70 18.32
CA TYR A 224 -5.77 -2.79 17.05
C TYR A 224 -4.83 -4.00 17.03
N ILE A 225 -4.58 -4.50 15.82
CA ILE A 225 -3.53 -5.48 15.56
C ILE A 225 -2.59 -4.92 14.51
N GLN A 226 -1.34 -5.35 14.58
CA GLN A 226 -0.31 -5.05 13.60
C GLN A 226 0.00 -6.33 12.82
N LEU A 227 -0.04 -6.22 11.49
CA LEU A 227 0.23 -7.31 10.57
C LEU A 227 1.42 -6.91 9.68
N ASN A 228 2.38 -7.82 9.53
CA ASN A 228 3.49 -7.64 8.60
C ASN A 228 3.12 -8.37 7.30
N ILE A 229 2.92 -7.61 6.22
CA ILE A 229 2.40 -8.15 4.96
C ILE A 229 3.46 -7.96 3.88
N PRO A 230 3.78 -8.97 3.06
CA PRO A 230 4.69 -8.85 1.95
C PRO A 230 4.28 -7.72 1.01
N ILE A 231 5.28 -6.96 0.56
CA ILE A 231 5.08 -5.86 -0.37
C ILE A 231 4.90 -6.42 -1.77
N GLU A 232 5.75 -7.35 -2.21
CA GLU A 232 5.87 -7.72 -3.62
C GLU A 232 4.76 -8.67 -4.14
N TYR A 233 3.95 -9.24 -3.25
CA TYR A 233 2.84 -10.12 -3.64
C TYR A 233 1.64 -9.99 -2.69
N ALA A 234 0.46 -10.34 -3.20
CA ALA A 234 -0.76 -10.30 -2.43
C ALA A 234 -0.87 -11.46 -1.44
N SER A 235 -1.57 -11.20 -0.35
CA SER A 235 -1.84 -12.15 0.72
C SER A 235 -3.34 -12.25 0.93
N ARG A 236 -3.84 -13.47 1.12
CA ARG A 236 -5.25 -13.68 1.46
C ARG A 236 -5.43 -13.58 2.97
N MET A 237 -6.26 -12.65 3.39
CA MET A 237 -6.65 -12.44 4.78
C MET A 237 -8.10 -12.86 4.96
N LEU A 238 -8.33 -13.80 5.87
CA LEU A 238 -9.67 -14.24 6.25
C LEU A 238 -10.11 -13.49 7.51
N ILE A 239 -11.24 -12.80 7.43
CA ILE A 239 -11.86 -12.10 8.55
C ILE A 239 -13.17 -12.81 8.87
N TYR A 240 -13.40 -13.15 10.15
CA TYR A 240 -14.65 -13.78 10.54
C TYR A 240 -15.12 -13.49 11.96
N ASP A 241 -16.44 -13.47 12.12
CA ASP A 241 -17.14 -13.56 13.41
C ASP A 241 -18.33 -14.51 13.27
N ARG A 242 -18.21 -15.69 13.91
CA ARG A 242 -19.17 -16.80 13.82
C ARG A 242 -19.43 -17.23 12.37
N ASP A 243 -20.60 -16.90 11.84
CA ASP A 243 -21.07 -17.29 10.51
C ASP A 243 -20.72 -16.26 9.43
N ILE A 244 -20.33 -15.05 9.83
CA ILE A 244 -19.91 -13.99 8.90
C ILE A 244 -18.44 -14.20 8.58
N LYS A 245 -18.12 -14.34 7.28
CA LYS A 245 -16.76 -14.59 6.78
C LYS A 245 -16.50 -13.75 5.54
N SER A 246 -15.30 -13.19 5.45
CA SER A 246 -14.85 -12.42 4.30
C SER A 246 -13.39 -12.73 4.02
N ASP A 247 -13.12 -13.07 2.76
CA ASP A 247 -11.76 -13.27 2.25
C ASP A 247 -11.36 -12.02 1.47
N LEU A 248 -10.27 -11.38 1.88
CA LEU A 248 -9.75 -10.18 1.25
C LEU A 248 -8.33 -10.44 0.73
N LEU A 249 -8.03 -9.93 -0.45
CA LEU A 249 -6.64 -9.84 -0.91
C LEU A 249 -6.05 -8.51 -0.44
N ILE A 250 -4.96 -8.59 0.31
CA ILE A 250 -4.26 -7.44 0.87
C ILE A 250 -2.76 -7.53 0.58
N THR A 251 -2.12 -6.39 0.39
CA THR A 251 -0.70 -6.26 0.09
C THR A 251 -0.10 -5.24 1.04
N GLY A 252 1.14 -5.45 1.44
CA GLY A 252 1.89 -4.41 2.14
C GLY A 252 2.28 -3.30 1.16
N GLU A 253 2.37 -2.09 1.66
CA GLU A 253 2.90 -0.94 0.92
C GLU A 253 4.26 -0.49 1.49
N LEU A 254 4.88 0.49 0.84
CA LEU A 254 6.16 1.01 1.32
C LEU A 254 5.94 1.81 2.60
N GLU A 255 4.80 2.49 2.73
CA GLU A 255 4.37 3.11 3.98
C GLU A 255 3.51 2.20 4.85
N ASP A 256 3.46 2.55 6.14
CA ASP A 256 2.54 1.94 7.08
C ASP A 256 1.10 2.25 6.65
N GLN A 257 0.27 1.21 6.56
CA GLN A 257 -1.13 1.35 6.17
C GLN A 257 -2.04 1.21 7.39
N TYR A 258 -3.13 1.97 7.41
CA TYR A 258 -4.08 1.99 8.51
C TYR A 258 -5.48 1.73 7.97
N TYR A 259 -6.15 0.72 8.51
CA TYR A 259 -7.51 0.38 8.13
C TYR A 259 -8.41 0.25 9.35
N GLU A 260 -9.59 0.86 9.26
CA GLU A 260 -10.69 0.49 10.14
C GLU A 260 -11.41 -0.73 9.57
N LEU A 261 -11.57 -1.76 10.40
CA LEU A 261 -12.38 -2.91 10.05
C LEU A 261 -13.86 -2.60 10.27
N LEU A 262 -14.64 -2.60 9.20
CA LEU A 262 -16.07 -2.34 9.20
C LEU A 262 -16.88 -3.57 8.78
N TYR A 263 -18.17 -3.57 9.14
CA TYR A 263 -19.15 -4.57 8.68
C TYR A 263 -20.16 -3.89 7.74
N ASP A 264 -20.23 -4.37 6.51
CA ASP A 264 -21.19 -3.95 5.49
C ASP A 264 -22.47 -4.78 5.62
N GLY A 265 -23.51 -4.18 6.19
CA GLY A 265 -24.80 -4.83 6.39
C GLY A 265 -25.59 -5.10 5.10
N GLN A 266 -25.24 -4.49 3.97
CA GLN A 266 -25.92 -4.75 2.69
C GLN A 266 -25.42 -6.04 2.04
N LYS A 267 -24.13 -6.30 2.18
CA LYS A 267 -23.46 -7.46 1.61
C LYS A 267 -23.26 -8.61 2.59
N ASP A 268 -23.50 -8.35 3.88
CA ASP A 268 -23.24 -9.28 4.98
C ASP A 268 -21.76 -9.72 5.04
N GLU A 269 -20.85 -8.76 4.82
CA GLU A 269 -19.40 -8.99 4.74
C GLU A 269 -18.61 -7.96 5.57
N PHE A 270 -17.37 -8.28 5.90
CA PHE A 270 -16.40 -7.34 6.44
C PHE A 270 -15.66 -6.61 5.32
N VAL A 271 -15.38 -5.33 5.55
CA VAL A 271 -14.64 -4.48 4.63
C VAL A 271 -13.56 -3.72 5.39
N LEU A 272 -12.47 -3.37 4.69
CA LEU A 272 -11.43 -2.51 5.21
C LEU A 272 -11.63 -1.10 4.67
N GLU A 273 -11.82 -0.13 5.56
CA GLU A 273 -11.83 1.28 5.20
C GLU A 273 -10.43 1.87 5.41
N PRO A 274 -9.74 2.34 4.36
CA PRO A 274 -8.42 2.98 4.50
C PRO A 274 -8.54 4.31 5.25
N LYS A 275 -7.57 4.60 6.11
CA LYS A 275 -7.60 5.74 7.04
C LYS A 275 -6.31 6.53 6.94
N ASN A 276 -6.42 7.78 6.47
CA ASN A 276 -5.28 8.62 6.17
C ASN A 276 -5.38 9.97 6.91
N GLY A 277 -4.25 10.66 7.06
CA GLY A 277 -4.19 12.03 7.59
C GLY A 277 -4.83 12.21 8.97
N THR A 278 -5.84 13.08 9.07
CA THR A 278 -6.46 13.42 10.36
C THR A 278 -7.25 12.28 10.99
N GLU A 279 -7.87 11.40 10.19
CA GLU A 279 -8.64 10.27 10.71
C GLU A 279 -7.75 9.27 11.44
N GLN A 280 -6.60 8.96 10.83
CA GLN A 280 -5.54 8.17 11.45
C GLN A 280 -5.12 8.78 12.80
N HIS A 281 -4.90 10.11 12.85
CA HIS A 281 -4.47 10.81 14.07
C HIS A 281 -5.46 10.67 15.23
N TYR A 282 -6.76 10.83 14.98
CA TYR A 282 -7.75 10.83 16.05
C TYR A 282 -8.25 9.43 16.42
N GLU A 283 -8.41 8.55 15.44
CA GLU A 283 -9.01 7.24 15.67
C GLU A 283 -7.96 6.22 16.09
N PHE A 284 -6.96 5.99 15.23
CA PHE A 284 -5.95 4.98 15.49
C PHE A 284 -5.04 5.36 16.66
N TYR A 285 -4.44 6.56 16.67
CA TYR A 285 -3.55 6.92 17.78
C TYR A 285 -4.30 7.10 19.10
N GLY A 286 -5.56 7.54 19.07
CA GLY A 286 -6.42 7.56 20.26
C GLY A 286 -6.66 6.16 20.83
N ILE A 287 -6.85 5.15 19.98
CA ILE A 287 -6.93 3.74 20.41
C ILE A 287 -5.56 3.25 20.91
N LYS A 288 -4.48 3.55 20.19
CA LYS A 288 -3.12 3.13 20.55
C LYS A 288 -2.72 3.63 21.92
N GLU A 289 -3.00 4.89 22.27
CA GLU A 289 -2.78 5.43 23.61
C GLU A 289 -3.58 4.65 24.66
N GLN A 290 -4.88 4.42 24.44
CA GLN A 290 -5.72 3.68 25.39
C GLN A 290 -5.25 2.24 25.62
N VAL A 291 -4.79 1.55 24.57
CA VAL A 291 -4.25 0.19 24.66
C VAL A 291 -2.87 0.20 25.34
N GLY A 292 -2.00 1.15 25.01
CA GLY A 292 -0.68 1.32 25.63
C GLY A 292 -0.78 1.58 27.14
N GLU A 293 -1.69 2.44 27.57
CA GLU A 293 -1.96 2.70 28.99
C GLU A 293 -2.36 1.41 29.73
N LYS A 294 -3.24 0.59 29.14
CA LYS A 294 -3.65 -0.70 29.72
C LYS A 294 -2.46 -1.65 29.88
N MET A 295 -1.56 -1.74 28.90
CA MET A 295 -0.40 -2.63 28.98
C MET A 295 0.69 -2.14 29.95
N SER A 296 0.76 -0.83 30.22
CA SER A 296 1.73 -0.23 31.14
C SER A 296 1.29 -0.19 32.61
N GLY A 297 0.01 -0.49 32.87
CA GLY A 297 -0.62 -0.46 34.19
C GLY A 297 -0.66 -1.81 34.92
N ASP A 298 -0.13 -2.87 34.30
CA ASP A 298 0.08 -4.21 34.88
C ASP A 298 1.55 -4.41 35.31
#